data_AF-A0A524P610-F1
#
_entry.id   AF-A0A524P610-F1
#
_cell.length_a   1.000
_cell.length_b   1.000
_cell.length_c   1.000
_cell.angle_alpha   90.00
_cell.angle_beta   90.00
_cell.angle_gamma   90.00
#
_symmetry.space_group_name_H-M   'P 1'
#
loop_
_entity.id
_entity.type
_entity.pdbx_description
1 polymer ?
#
loop_
_entity_poly.entity_id
_entity_poly.type
_entity_poly.pdbx_seq_one_letter_code
_entity_poly.pdbx_strand_id
1 'polypeptide(L)' 'AHALGLKVHVWTINDEEEMRTLIEDFGVDGVMTDYPPLLTSVIEETGTGLPE' A
#
# COMPACT_ATOMS: atom_id res chain seq x y z
N ALA A 1 -15.06 -2.60 4.06
CA ALA A 1 -15.12 -2.09 2.67
C ALA A 1 -14.94 -3.22 1.66
N HIS A 2 -13.90 -4.04 1.78
CA HIS A 2 -13.69 -5.18 0.88
C HIS A 2 -14.82 -6.22 0.88
N ALA A 3 -15.48 -6.45 2.02
CA ALA A 3 -16.67 -7.31 2.10
C ALA A 3 -17.87 -6.78 1.26
N LEU A 4 -17.84 -5.52 0.85
CA LEU A 4 -18.82 -4.89 -0.04
C LEU A 4 -18.29 -4.76 -1.49
N GLY A 5 -17.14 -5.36 -1.80
CA GLY A 5 -16.48 -5.25 -3.11
C GLY A 5 -15.87 -3.88 -3.41
N LEU A 6 -15.74 -3.00 -2.41
CA LEU A 6 -15.21 -1.65 -2.58
C LEU A 6 -13.69 -1.62 -2.37
N LYS A 7 -13.01 -0.91 -3.27
CA LYS A 7 -11.57 -0.61 -3.18
C LYS A 7 -11.29 0.47 -2.14
N VAL A 8 -10.25 0.26 -1.34
CA VAL A 8 -9.81 1.20 -0.29
C VAL A 8 -8.47 1.79 -0.68
N HIS A 9 -8.47 3.08 -0.98
CA HIS A 9 -7.25 3.83 -1.24
C HIS A 9 -7.02 4.86 -0.13
N VAL A 10 -5.77 5.06 0.26
CA VAL A 10 -5.38 5.95 1.36
C VAL A 10 -4.44 7.05 0.86
N TRP A 11 -4.58 8.27 1.41
CA TRP A 11 -3.80 9.45 1.08
C TRP A 11 -3.44 10.23 2.35
N THR A 12 -2.33 10.98 2.43
CA THR A 12 -1.05 10.82 1.71
C THR A 12 -0.08 10.23 2.71
N ILE A 13 0.51 9.09 2.39
CA ILE A 13 1.39 8.37 3.32
C ILE A 13 2.82 8.52 2.82
N ASN A 14 3.69 9.03 3.68
CA ASN A 14 5.08 9.33 3.35
C ASN A 14 6.07 8.61 4.28
N ASP A 15 5.56 7.88 5.27
CA ASP A 15 6.34 7.07 6.20
C ASP A 15 6.36 5.60 5.75
N GLU A 16 7.54 4.98 5.80
CA GLU A 16 7.75 3.61 5.35
C GLU A 16 7.07 2.56 6.25
N GLU A 17 7.11 2.75 7.56
CA GLU A 17 6.50 1.85 8.53
C GLU A 17 4.97 1.90 8.39
N GLU A 18 4.42 3.10 8.23
CA GLU A 18 2.98 3.28 7.98
C GLU A 18 2.55 2.64 6.66
N MET A 19 3.33 2.76 5.58
CA MET A 19 3.06 2.07 4.32
C MET A 19 2.97 0.55 4.51
N ARG A 20 3.94 -0.05 5.23
CA ARG A 20 3.98 -1.50 5.49
C ARG A 20 2.75 -1.94 6.26
N THR A 21 2.44 -1.28 7.38
CA THR A 21 1.25 -1.60 8.18
C THR A 21 -0.03 -1.50 7.36
N LEU A 22 -0.21 -0.45 6.55
CA LEU A 22 -1.41 -0.28 5.73
C LEU A 22 -1.55 -1.39 4.67
N ILE A 23 -0.44 -1.82 4.08
CA ILE A 23 -0.41 -2.87 3.07
C ILE A 23 -0.62 -4.25 3.70
N GLU A 24 0.17 -4.59 4.72
CA GLU A 24 0.22 -5.93 5.32
C GLU A 24 -0.95 -6.19 6.27
N ASP A 25 -1.22 -5.26 7.19
CA ASP A 25 -2.22 -5.46 8.24
C ASP A 25 -3.63 -5.09 7.79
N PHE A 26 -3.75 -4.02 6.99
CA PHE A 26 -5.05 -3.48 6.57
C PHE A 26 -5.44 -3.87 5.14
N GLY A 27 -4.52 -4.39 4.32
CA GLY A 27 -4.80 -4.86 2.97
C GLY A 27 -5.34 -3.77 2.05
N VAL A 28 -4.84 -2.53 2.17
CA VAL A 28 -5.31 -1.43 1.31
C VAL A 28 -5.02 -1.72 -0.16
N ASP A 29 -5.90 -1.28 -1.05
CA ASP A 29 -5.75 -1.50 -2.48
C ASP A 29 -4.85 -0.48 -3.17
N GLY A 30 -4.52 0.62 -2.49
CA GLY A 30 -3.66 1.66 -3.03
C GLY A 30 -3.22 2.68 -1.98
N VAL A 31 -1.97 3.10 -2.08
CA VAL A 31 -1.36 4.14 -1.25
C VAL A 31 -0.94 5.29 -2.15
N MET A 32 -1.43 6.49 -1.85
CA MET A 32 -0.96 7.72 -2.47
C MET A 32 0.17 8.31 -1.63
N THR A 33 1.31 8.56 -2.26
CA THR A 33 2.53 9.06 -1.61
C THR A 33 3.21 10.12 -2.47
N ASP A 34 3.92 11.05 -1.83
CA ASP A 34 4.84 11.96 -2.49
C ASP A 34 6.19 11.28 -2.83
N TYR A 35 6.42 10.06 -2.33
CA TYR A 35 7.64 9.27 -2.53
C TYR A 35 7.36 7.92 -3.24
N PRO A 36 6.99 7.92 -4.54
CA PRO A 36 6.71 6.68 -5.28
C PRO A 36 7.82 5.62 -5.26
N PRO A 37 9.12 5.97 -5.31
CA PRO A 37 10.19 4.98 -5.21
C PRO A 37 10.19 4.24 -3.87
N LEU A 38 9.92 4.94 -2.76
CA LEU A 38 9.84 4.34 -1.43
C LEU A 38 8.70 3.31 -1.37
N LEU A 39 7.52 3.70 -1.84
CA LEU A 39 6.36 2.80 -1.90
C LEU A 39 6.64 1.57 -2.78
N THR A 40 7.38 1.74 -3.88
CA THR A 40 7.77 0.62 -4.76
C THR A 40 8.65 -0.38 -3.99
N SER A 41 9.67 0.09 -3.28
CA SER A 41 10.54 -0.77 -2.47
C SER A 41 9.76 -1.49 -1.38
N VAL A 42 8.83 -0.81 -0.71
CA VAL A 42 7.94 -1.44 0.28
C VAL A 42 7.13 -2.56 -0.36
N ILE A 43 6.46 -2.31 -1.50
CA ILE A 43 5.64 -3.32 -2.19
C ILE A 43 6.46 -4.55 -2.64
N GLU A 44 7.68 -4.32 -3.13
CA GLU A 44 8.60 -5.40 -3.54
C GLU A 44 8.99 -6.28 -2.35
N GLU A 45 9.29 -5.67 -1.20
CA GLU A 45 9.66 -6.40 0.01
C GLU A 45 8.50 -7.16 0.63
N THR A 46 7.30 -6.56 0.63
CA THR A 46 6.09 -7.18 1.18
C THR A 46 5.44 -8.18 0.20
N GLY A 47 5.99 -8.33 -1.01
CA GLY A 47 5.57 -9.31 -2.01
C GLY A 47 4.14 -9.13 -2.53
N THR A 48 3.56 -7.92 -2.38
CA THR A 48 2.10 -7.71 -2.43
C THR A 48 1.60 -7.01 -3.69
N GLY A 49 2.41 -6.77 -4.72
CA GLY A 49 1.94 -5.87 -5.79
C GLY A 49 2.59 -5.85 -7.16
N LEU A 50 3.45 -6.80 -7.55
CA LEU A 50 3.93 -6.83 -8.94
C LEU A 50 3.73 -8.23 -9.56
N PRO A 51 2.87 -8.39 -10.59
CA PRO A 51 3.05 -9.50 -11.51
C PRO A 51 4.37 -9.31 -12.27
N GLU A 52 5.08 -10.40 -12.55
CA GLU A 52 6.28 -10.41 -13.43
C GLU A 52 6.03 -9.70 -14.77
#